data_AF-A0A0D9NZ14-F1
#
_entry.id   AF-A0A0D9NZ14-F1
#
_cell.length_a   1.000
_cell.length_b   1.000
_cell.length_c   1.000
_cell.angle_alpha   90.00
_cell.angle_beta   90.00
_cell.angle_gamma   90.00
#
_symmetry.space_group_name_H-M   'P 1'
#
loop_
_entity.id
_entity.type
_entity.pdbx_description
1 polymer ?
#
loop_
_entity_poly.entity_id
_entity_poly.type
_entity_poly.pdbx_seq_one_letter_code
_entity_poly.pdbx_strand_id
1 'polypeptide(L)'
;LPPTLLSRFDLVYLILDRVDEKADKRLAKHLLSLYLEDKPHSAPTSNDILPVEFLTLYISYARSQIQPVISREAGEELVSAYIAMRALGQDVRAAEKRITATTRQLESMIRLSEAHAKMRLSDTVTKEDVREANRLIQSALKTAATDSQGRIDMSLLTEGTSTADRKRRGELRDAILKLLDDMTAGGNSVRWGDVSKRLADGASMPVEAAEFNEVMRALETENLILISGEGARRNVRRVTAVA
;
A
#
# COMPACT_ATOMS: atom_id res chain seq x y z
N LEU A 1 5.59 -10.62 0.64
CA LEU A 1 6.98 -10.41 1.11
C LEU A 1 6.93 -9.95 2.56
N PRO A 2 7.78 -10.46 3.46
CA PRO A 2 7.86 -9.97 4.84
C PRO A 2 8.15 -8.45 4.87
N PRO A 3 7.53 -7.69 5.79
CA PRO A 3 7.67 -6.23 5.85
C PRO A 3 9.12 -5.75 6.05
N THR A 4 9.97 -6.57 6.66
CA THR A 4 11.40 -6.32 6.88
C THR A 4 12.26 -6.39 5.60
N LEU A 5 11.79 -7.08 4.56
CA LEU A 5 12.45 -7.10 3.24
C LEU A 5 11.94 -5.99 2.34
N LEU A 6 10.66 -5.62 2.46
CA LEU A 6 10.06 -4.54 1.68
C LEU A 6 10.70 -3.19 2.01
N SER A 7 11.09 -2.98 3.27
CA SER A 7 11.85 -1.80 3.69
C SER A 7 13.30 -1.75 3.20
N ARG A 8 13.81 -2.79 2.52
CA ARG A 8 15.17 -2.81 1.92
C ARG A 8 15.21 -2.31 0.49
N PHE A 9 14.06 -2.07 -0.12
CA PHE A 9 14.02 -1.46 -1.44
C PHE A 9 13.95 0.06 -1.30
N ASP A 10 14.69 0.77 -2.14
CA ASP A 10 14.71 2.24 -2.13
C ASP A 10 13.45 2.81 -2.79
N LEU A 11 13.00 2.19 -3.89
CA LEU A 11 11.73 2.51 -4.57
C LEU A 11 10.97 1.23 -4.88
N VAL A 12 9.66 1.22 -4.60
CA VAL A 12 8.75 0.12 -4.94
C VAL A 12 7.59 0.69 -5.75
N TYR A 13 7.54 0.34 -7.04
CA TYR A 13 6.43 0.72 -7.91
C TYR A 13 5.45 -0.44 -8.03
N LEU A 14 4.18 -0.18 -7.73
CA LEU A 14 3.10 -1.07 -8.10
C LEU A 14 2.65 -0.72 -9.53
N ILE A 15 2.80 -1.67 -10.44
CA ILE A 15 2.22 -1.57 -11.78
C ILE A 15 0.88 -2.29 -11.72
N LEU A 16 -0.20 -1.52 -11.78
CA LEU A 16 -1.55 -2.06 -11.81
C LEU A 16 -2.01 -2.14 -13.25
N ASP A 17 -2.36 -3.34 -13.69
CA ASP A 17 -3.06 -3.53 -14.96
C ASP A 17 -4.53 -3.13 -14.76
N ARG A 18 -4.95 -2.06 -15.42
CA ARG A 18 -6.32 -1.54 -15.36
C ARG A 18 -6.89 -1.58 -16.75
N VAL A 19 -8.05 -2.23 -16.88
CA VAL A 19 -8.80 -2.28 -18.14
C VAL A 19 -9.22 -0.85 -18.52
N ASP A 20 -8.59 -0.30 -19.56
CA ASP A 20 -8.90 1.02 -20.12
C ASP A 20 -8.86 0.88 -21.64
N GLU A 21 -10.04 0.84 -22.26
CA GLU A 21 -10.19 0.67 -23.71
C GLU A 21 -9.34 1.66 -24.53
N LYS A 22 -9.16 2.90 -24.04
CA LYS A 22 -8.35 3.91 -24.75
C LYS A 22 -6.85 3.63 -24.61
N ALA A 23 -6.40 3.16 -23.45
CA ALA A 23 -5.00 2.80 -23.23
C ALA A 23 -4.67 1.50 -23.98
N ASP A 24 -5.53 0.50 -23.88
CA ASP A 24 -5.39 -0.82 -24.52
C ASP A 24 -5.38 -0.69 -26.03
N LYS A 25 -6.27 0.14 -26.61
CA LYS A 25 -6.27 0.42 -28.05
C LYS A 25 -4.99 1.11 -28.51
N ARG A 26 -4.41 2.00 -27.70
CA ARG A 26 -3.12 2.66 -28.02
C ARG A 26 -1.97 1.65 -27.95
N LEU A 27 -1.94 0.81 -26.92
CA LEU A 27 -0.93 -0.22 -26.74
C LEU A 27 -0.99 -1.25 -27.89
N ALA A 28 -2.18 -1.76 -28.22
CA ALA A 28 -2.37 -2.73 -29.29
C ALA A 28 -1.93 -2.17 -30.66
N LYS A 29 -2.28 -0.91 -30.97
CA LYS A 29 -1.81 -0.22 -32.18
C LYS A 29 -0.29 -0.09 -32.20
N HIS A 30 0.31 0.28 -31.07
CA HIS A 30 1.76 0.41 -30.97
C HIS A 30 2.46 -0.94 -31.19
N LEU A 31 2.00 -2.01 -30.53
CA LEU A 31 2.54 -3.35 -30.73
C LEU A 31 2.42 -3.80 -32.18
N LEU A 32 1.26 -3.61 -32.81
CA LEU A 32 1.06 -3.95 -34.22
C LEU A 32 2.01 -3.16 -35.14
N SER A 33 2.27 -1.87 -34.85
CA SER A 33 3.21 -1.07 -35.63
C SER A 33 4.64 -1.64 -35.59
N LEU A 34 5.06 -2.25 -34.49
CA LEU A 34 6.38 -2.88 -34.38
C LEU A 34 6.54 -4.15 -35.24
N TYR A 35 5.44 -4.82 -35.58
CA TYR A 35 5.46 -6.01 -36.44
C TYR A 35 5.27 -5.69 -37.93
N LEU A 36 4.66 -4.54 -38.24
CA LEU A 36 4.37 -4.13 -39.62
C LEU A 36 5.40 -3.15 -40.19
N GLU A 37 6.01 -2.33 -39.33
CA GLU A 37 6.94 -1.26 -39.71
C GLU A 37 8.26 -1.41 -38.95
N ASP A 38 9.40 -1.34 -39.64
CA ASP A 38 10.74 -1.35 -39.01
C ASP A 38 11.02 -0.05 -38.21
N LYS A 39 10.16 0.97 -38.33
CA LYS A 39 10.29 2.24 -37.61
C LYS A 39 9.12 2.40 -36.62
N PRO A 40 9.40 2.50 -35.31
CA PRO A 40 8.35 2.71 -34.33
C PRO A 40 7.70 4.08 -34.53
N HIS A 41 6.37 4.13 -34.52
CA HIS A 41 5.59 5.37 -34.68
C HIS A 41 5.90 6.43 -33.59
N SER A 42 6.47 5.99 -32.46
CA SER A 42 6.91 6.83 -31.34
C SER A 42 8.20 7.62 -31.63
N ALA A 43 8.94 7.29 -32.68
CA ALA A 43 10.17 7.96 -33.11
C ALA A 43 10.08 8.27 -34.62
N PRO A 44 9.24 9.25 -35.01
CA PRO A 44 9.00 9.57 -36.42
C PRO A 44 10.27 10.07 -37.14
N THR A 45 11.23 10.64 -36.39
CA THR A 45 12.49 11.14 -36.94
C THR A 45 13.65 10.26 -36.50
N SER A 46 14.69 10.14 -37.34
CA SER A 46 15.95 9.50 -36.94
C SER A 46 16.63 10.17 -35.73
N ASN A 47 16.33 11.45 -35.48
CA ASN A 47 16.82 12.19 -34.31
C ASN A 47 16.13 11.78 -32.99
N ASP A 48 14.99 11.09 -33.06
CA ASP A 48 14.28 10.58 -31.88
C ASP A 48 14.84 9.22 -31.44
N ILE A 49 15.66 8.58 -32.30
CA ILE A 49 16.24 7.27 -32.06
C ILE A 49 17.65 7.45 -31.48
N LEU A 50 17.78 7.16 -30.19
CA LEU A 50 19.08 7.13 -29.52
C LEU A 50 19.80 5.81 -29.82
N PRO A 51 21.01 5.82 -30.43
CA PRO A 51 21.76 4.59 -30.66
C PRO A 51 22.13 3.92 -29.33
N VAL A 52 21.93 2.59 -29.27
CA VAL A 52 22.21 1.78 -28.05
C VAL A 52 23.68 1.90 -27.63
N GLU A 53 24.59 1.94 -28.61
CA GLU A 53 26.03 2.12 -28.37
C GLU A 53 26.31 3.47 -27.69
N PHE A 54 25.74 4.55 -28.20
CA PHE A 54 25.90 5.88 -27.62
C PHE A 54 25.35 5.94 -26.19
N LEU A 55 24.16 5.40 -25.93
CA LEU A 55 23.58 5.35 -24.58
C LEU A 55 24.48 4.57 -23.61
N THR A 56 25.04 3.45 -24.05
CA THR A 56 25.93 2.60 -23.24
C THR A 56 27.23 3.33 -22.90
N LEU A 57 27.83 4.00 -23.88
CA LEU A 57 29.01 4.84 -23.67
C LEU A 57 28.70 6.02 -22.74
N TYR A 58 27.54 6.67 -22.91
CA TYR A 58 27.11 7.78 -22.08
C TYR A 58 26.94 7.37 -20.60
N ILE A 59 26.28 6.25 -20.33
CA ILE A 59 26.11 5.71 -18.97
C ILE A 59 27.48 5.38 -18.36
N SER A 60 28.37 4.76 -19.14
CA SER A 60 29.73 4.39 -18.69
C SER A 60 30.56 5.63 -18.36
N TYR A 61 30.47 6.67 -19.19
CA TYR A 61 31.13 7.96 -18.97
C TYR A 61 30.59 8.64 -17.69
N ALA A 62 29.27 8.80 -17.57
CA ALA A 62 28.64 9.43 -16.41
C ALA A 62 28.99 8.72 -15.10
N ARG A 63 29.05 7.38 -15.10
CA ARG A 63 29.40 6.60 -13.90
C ARG A 63 30.86 6.72 -13.48
N SER A 64 31.78 6.88 -14.44
CA SER A 64 33.22 6.87 -14.18
C SER A 64 33.80 8.27 -13.93
N GLN A 65 33.28 9.30 -14.60
CA GLN A 65 33.87 10.63 -14.59
C GLN A 65 33.17 11.61 -13.65
N ILE A 66 31.90 11.38 -13.30
CA ILE A 66 31.10 12.34 -12.54
C ILE A 66 30.81 11.81 -11.14
N GLN A 67 31.23 12.57 -10.14
CA GLN A 67 30.94 12.30 -8.73
C GLN A 67 30.35 13.56 -8.08
N PRO A 68 29.03 13.72 -8.12
CA PRO A 68 28.39 14.98 -7.72
C PRO A 68 28.51 15.21 -6.23
N VAL A 69 28.76 16.46 -5.85
CA VAL A 69 28.80 16.91 -4.45
C VAL A 69 27.49 17.62 -4.09
N ILE A 70 26.97 17.34 -2.90
CA ILE A 70 25.72 17.94 -2.45
C ILE A 70 25.93 19.42 -2.13
N SER A 71 25.20 20.31 -2.81
CA SER A 71 25.21 21.74 -2.51
C SER A 71 24.49 22.02 -1.19
N ARG A 72 24.80 23.18 -0.58
CA ARG A 72 24.11 23.63 0.65
C ARG A 72 22.59 23.74 0.46
N GLU A 73 22.15 24.30 -0.66
CA GLU A 73 20.72 24.45 -0.98
C GLU A 73 20.01 23.10 -1.12
N ALA A 74 20.68 22.11 -1.73
CA ALA A 74 20.16 20.75 -1.81
C ALA A 74 20.09 20.08 -0.43
N GLY A 75 21.09 20.31 0.43
CA GLY A 75 21.09 19.82 1.81
C GLY A 75 19.91 20.34 2.64
N GLU A 76 19.60 21.63 2.54
CA GLU A 76 18.45 22.23 3.21
C GLU A 76 17.12 21.65 2.71
N GLU A 77 16.98 21.44 1.38
CA GLU A 77 15.79 20.81 0.80
C GLU A 77 15.65 19.33 1.19
N LEU A 78 16.74 18.56 1.26
CA LEU A 78 16.74 17.15 1.69
C LEU A 78 16.18 17.01 3.10
N VAL A 79 16.62 17.86 4.03
CA VAL A 79 16.14 17.88 5.40
C VAL A 79 14.66 18.26 5.45
N SER A 80 14.26 19.31 4.72
CA SER A 80 12.86 19.75 4.63
C SER A 80 11.95 18.65 4.08
N ALA A 81 12.35 18.01 2.98
CA ALA A 81 11.60 16.91 2.35
C ALA A 81 11.48 15.69 3.27
N TYR A 82 12.55 15.35 3.99
CA TYR A 82 12.53 14.25 4.96
C TYR A 82 11.59 14.53 6.15
N ILE A 83 11.61 15.74 6.71
CA ILE A 83 10.69 16.12 7.79
C ILE A 83 9.24 16.10 7.30
N ALA A 84 8.97 16.65 6.12
CA ALA A 84 7.63 16.63 5.52
C ALA A 84 7.12 15.20 5.30
N MET A 85 7.96 14.32 4.77
CA MET A 85 7.64 12.89 4.59
C MET A 85 7.35 12.21 5.93
N ARG A 86 8.09 12.54 6.98
CA ARG A 86 7.88 12.02 8.33
C ARG A 86 6.60 12.54 8.97
N ALA A 87 6.27 13.81 8.79
CA ALA A 87 5.03 14.42 9.27
C ALA A 87 3.80 13.79 8.62
N LEU A 88 3.86 13.48 7.32
CA LEU A 88 2.78 12.79 6.61
C LEU A 88 2.53 11.38 7.19
N GLY A 89 3.55 10.75 7.79
CA GLY A 89 3.44 9.48 8.49
C GLY A 89 2.96 9.58 9.95
N GLN A 90 2.77 10.79 10.50
CA GLN A 90 2.40 11.02 11.90
C GLN A 90 0.88 11.16 12.15
N ASP A 91 0.03 11.09 11.12
CA ASP A 91 -1.42 11.26 11.27
C ASP A 91 -2.09 10.05 11.99
N VAL A 92 -2.03 10.11 13.32
CA VAL A 92 -2.85 9.64 14.47
C VAL A 92 -3.67 8.33 14.43
N ARG A 93 -3.88 7.63 13.30
CA ARG A 93 -4.57 6.30 13.27
C ARG A 93 -3.69 5.12 12.84
N ALA A 94 -2.37 5.33 12.78
CA ALA A 94 -1.39 4.37 12.27
C ALA A 94 -0.38 3.88 13.34
N ALA A 95 -0.76 3.90 14.62
CA ALA A 95 0.15 3.56 15.73
C ALA A 95 0.75 2.14 15.63
N GLU A 96 0.05 1.19 14.99
CA GLU A 96 0.47 -0.21 14.83
C GLU A 96 1.25 -0.51 13.55
N LYS A 97 1.29 0.39 12.54
CA LYS A 97 1.93 0.15 11.23
C LYS A 97 3.05 1.13 10.90
N ARG A 98 4.02 1.27 11.80
CA ARG A 98 5.19 2.14 11.61
C ARG A 98 6.23 1.50 10.70
N ILE A 99 6.15 1.78 9.39
CA ILE A 99 7.27 1.57 8.44
C ILE A 99 7.75 2.91 7.82
N THR A 100 7.06 4.02 8.08
CA THR A 100 6.91 5.09 7.08
C THR A 100 8.01 6.16 6.99
N ALA A 101 9.00 6.23 7.89
CA ALA A 101 10.07 7.24 7.75
C ALA A 101 11.37 6.83 8.45
N THR A 102 11.99 5.76 7.98
CA THR A 102 13.32 5.33 8.45
C THR A 102 14.42 6.24 7.90
N THR A 103 15.56 6.31 8.58
CA THR A 103 16.77 7.01 8.09
C THR A 103 17.18 6.53 6.69
N ARG A 104 16.82 5.29 6.35
CA ARG A 104 17.00 4.73 5.00
C ARG A 104 16.32 5.54 3.90
N GLN A 105 15.14 6.12 4.15
CA GLN A 105 14.45 6.93 3.13
C GLN A 105 15.24 8.20 2.80
N LEU A 106 15.92 8.79 3.79
CA LEU A 106 16.83 9.90 3.56
C LEU A 106 18.05 9.45 2.74
N GLU A 107 18.66 8.31 3.08
CA GLU A 107 19.76 7.74 2.27
C GLU A 107 19.33 7.45 0.82
N SER A 108 18.15 6.89 0.62
CA SER A 108 17.58 6.66 -0.71
C SER A 108 17.39 7.96 -1.47
N MET A 109 16.87 9.00 -0.82
CA MET A 109 16.68 10.32 -1.43
C MET A 109 18.01 10.93 -1.85
N ILE A 110 19.05 10.84 -1.00
CA ILE A 110 20.41 11.29 -1.33
C ILE A 110 20.94 10.53 -2.56
N ARG A 111 20.87 9.19 -2.56
CA ARG A 111 21.31 8.36 -3.69
C ARG A 111 20.59 8.71 -4.99
N LEU A 112 19.28 8.95 -4.94
CA LEU A 112 18.47 9.32 -6.10
C LEU A 112 18.83 10.71 -6.63
N SER A 113 19.03 11.70 -5.75
CA SER A 113 19.43 13.05 -6.15
C SER A 113 20.83 13.07 -6.77
N GLU A 114 21.79 12.34 -6.20
CA GLU A 114 23.12 12.18 -6.79
C GLU A 114 23.05 11.48 -8.15
N ALA A 115 22.24 10.42 -8.29
CA ALA A 115 22.04 9.74 -9.57
C ALA A 115 21.42 10.67 -10.63
N HIS A 116 20.47 11.53 -10.24
CA HIS A 116 19.84 12.49 -11.14
C HIS A 116 20.81 13.58 -11.61
N ALA A 117 21.64 14.11 -10.71
CA ALA A 117 22.72 15.04 -11.07
C ALA A 117 23.75 14.38 -12.00
N LYS A 118 24.15 13.14 -11.69
CA LYS A 118 25.08 12.33 -12.49
C LYS A 118 24.56 12.07 -13.91
N MET A 119 23.26 11.81 -14.06
CA MET A 119 22.63 11.60 -15.37
C MET A 119 22.70 12.84 -16.27
N ARG A 120 22.76 14.06 -15.69
CA ARG A 120 22.96 15.31 -16.43
C ARG A 120 24.43 15.70 -16.60
N LEU A 121 25.36 14.83 -16.19
CA LEU A 121 26.81 15.11 -16.10
C LEU A 121 27.13 16.33 -15.23
N SER A 122 26.33 16.59 -14.20
CA SER A 122 26.57 17.68 -13.26
C SER A 122 27.42 17.22 -12.09
N ASP A 123 28.44 18.00 -11.74
CA ASP A 123 29.33 17.76 -10.59
C ASP A 123 28.72 18.24 -9.26
N THR A 124 27.52 18.80 -9.27
CA THR A 124 26.89 19.35 -8.06
C THR A 124 25.41 19.01 -8.03
N VAL A 125 24.94 18.48 -6.90
CA VAL A 125 23.51 18.22 -6.69
C VAL A 125 22.82 19.54 -6.37
N THR A 126 21.80 19.86 -7.16
CA THR A 126 20.97 21.06 -7.02
C THR A 126 19.68 20.75 -6.26
N LYS A 127 18.99 21.80 -5.80
CA LYS A 127 17.68 21.69 -5.17
C LYS A 127 16.65 20.96 -6.04
N GLU A 128 16.73 21.12 -7.37
CA GLU A 128 15.80 20.50 -8.32
C GLU A 128 15.95 18.97 -8.36
N ASP A 129 17.18 18.47 -8.24
CA ASP A 129 17.46 17.02 -8.17
C ASP A 129 16.80 16.38 -6.94
N VAL A 130 16.76 17.11 -5.83
CA VAL A 130 16.10 16.68 -4.58
C VAL A 130 14.59 16.65 -4.73
N ARG A 131 14.02 17.67 -5.37
CA ARG A 131 12.58 17.73 -5.63
C ARG A 131 12.12 16.60 -6.54
N GLU A 132 12.88 16.28 -7.57
CA GLU A 132 12.56 15.17 -8.46
C GLU A 132 12.69 13.82 -7.75
N ALA A 133 13.75 13.62 -6.95
CA ALA A 133 13.89 12.41 -6.12
C ALA A 133 12.71 12.25 -5.14
N ASN A 134 12.28 13.33 -4.49
CA ASN A 134 11.12 13.32 -3.60
C ASN A 134 9.83 12.99 -4.37
N ARG A 135 9.64 13.54 -5.58
CA ARG A 135 8.50 13.22 -6.46
C ARG A 135 8.44 11.73 -6.78
N LEU A 136 9.59 11.10 -7.10
CA LEU A 136 9.66 9.67 -7.39
C LEU A 136 9.32 8.81 -6.17
N ILE A 137 9.88 9.14 -5.00
CA ILE A 137 9.58 8.43 -3.74
C ILE A 137 8.09 8.56 -3.40
N GLN A 138 7.52 9.76 -3.49
CA GLN A 138 6.09 9.97 -3.23
C GLN A 138 5.21 9.24 -4.23
N SER A 139 5.59 9.19 -5.51
CA SER A 139 4.86 8.42 -6.52
C SER A 139 4.89 6.93 -6.19
N ALA A 140 6.04 6.39 -5.78
CA ALA A 140 6.17 4.99 -5.37
C ALA A 140 5.26 4.69 -4.17
N LEU A 141 5.28 5.55 -3.14
CA LEU A 141 4.42 5.42 -1.95
C LEU A 141 2.92 5.55 -2.29
N LYS A 142 2.55 6.50 -3.17
CA LYS A 142 1.16 6.73 -3.54
C LYS A 142 0.57 5.55 -4.31
N THR A 143 1.29 5.02 -5.30
CA THR A 143 0.83 3.86 -6.06
C THR A 143 0.82 2.60 -5.21
N ALA A 144 1.78 2.46 -4.29
CA ALA A 144 1.84 1.40 -3.28
C ALA A 144 0.60 1.38 -2.36
N ALA A 145 0.04 2.56 -2.06
CA ALA A 145 -1.05 2.70 -1.11
C ALA A 145 -2.45 2.76 -1.73
N THR A 146 -2.64 2.69 -3.06
CA THR A 146 -3.96 3.00 -3.63
C THR A 146 -4.87 1.76 -3.66
N ASP A 147 -5.93 1.76 -2.84
CA ASP A 147 -7.03 0.76 -2.92
C ASP A 147 -7.76 0.86 -4.28
N SER A 148 -8.50 -0.19 -4.65
CA SER A 148 -9.42 -0.29 -5.79
C SER A 148 -10.31 0.95 -6.02
N GLN A 149 -10.55 1.77 -5.00
CA GLN A 149 -11.32 3.03 -5.06
C GLN A 149 -10.48 4.33 -5.03
N GLY A 150 -9.15 4.27 -5.14
CA GLY A 150 -8.32 5.48 -5.24
C GLY A 150 -7.90 6.11 -3.91
N ARG A 151 -8.14 5.45 -2.76
CA ARG A 151 -7.77 5.96 -1.42
C ARG A 151 -6.46 5.33 -0.93
N ILE A 152 -5.65 6.13 -0.22
CA ILE A 152 -4.34 5.77 0.31
C ILE A 152 -4.51 4.89 1.56
N ASP A 153 -4.19 3.59 1.47
CA ASP A 153 -4.19 2.63 2.56
C ASP A 153 -2.92 1.75 2.52
N MET A 154 -1.84 2.23 3.15
CA MET A 154 -0.57 1.51 3.33
C MET A 154 -0.69 0.22 4.16
N SER A 155 -1.87 -0.05 4.69
CA SER A 155 -2.12 -1.16 5.60
C SER A 155 -2.42 -2.47 4.85
N LEU A 156 -2.83 -2.37 3.58
CA LEU A 156 -3.02 -3.48 2.64
C LEU A 156 -1.70 -4.21 2.33
N LEU A 157 -0.58 -3.48 2.24
CA LEU A 157 0.73 -4.04 1.89
C LEU A 157 1.37 -4.90 2.98
N THR A 158 1.12 -4.54 4.24
CA THR A 158 1.80 -5.16 5.39
C THR A 158 1.03 -6.35 5.94
N GLU A 159 -0.30 -6.29 5.91
CA GLU A 159 -1.18 -7.26 6.61
C GLU A 159 -2.24 -7.88 5.70
N GLY A 160 -2.33 -7.48 4.42
CA GLY A 160 -3.29 -8.04 3.47
C GLY A 160 -4.76 -7.62 3.68
N THR A 161 -5.07 -6.81 4.69
CA THR A 161 -6.43 -6.32 5.00
C THR A 161 -6.45 -4.80 5.13
N SER A 162 -7.44 -4.12 4.56
CA SER A 162 -7.55 -2.66 4.62
C SER A 162 -7.86 -2.15 6.04
N THR A 163 -7.57 -0.87 6.29
CA THR A 163 -7.95 -0.16 7.53
C THR A 163 -9.46 -0.08 7.68
N ALA A 164 -10.18 0.12 6.57
CA ALA A 164 -11.63 0.13 6.54
C ALA A 164 -12.18 -1.24 6.95
N ASP A 165 -11.61 -2.33 6.43
CA ASP A 165 -12.01 -3.69 6.78
C ASP A 165 -11.70 -4.02 8.23
N ARG A 166 -10.54 -3.58 8.78
CA ARG A 166 -10.24 -3.78 10.21
C ARG A 166 -11.18 -3.00 11.11
N LYS A 167 -11.49 -1.75 10.77
CA LYS A 167 -12.44 -0.95 11.54
C LYS A 167 -13.83 -1.59 11.49
N ARG A 168 -14.25 -2.03 10.30
CA ARG A 168 -15.53 -2.73 10.10
C ARG A 168 -15.61 -4.03 10.90
N ARG A 169 -14.56 -4.85 10.86
CA ARG A 169 -14.44 -6.08 11.66
C ARG A 169 -14.44 -5.80 13.16
N GLY A 170 -13.78 -4.73 13.61
CA GLY A 170 -13.80 -4.29 15.01
C GLY A 170 -15.19 -3.85 15.47
N GLU A 171 -15.86 -3.00 14.67
CA GLU A 171 -17.25 -2.58 14.93
C GLU A 171 -18.21 -3.78 14.94
N LEU A 172 -18.03 -4.74 14.02
CA LEU A 172 -18.80 -5.98 13.98
C LEU A 172 -18.57 -6.85 15.22
N ARG A 173 -17.31 -6.98 15.65
CA ARG A 173 -16.92 -7.73 16.87
C ARG A 173 -17.61 -7.14 18.10
N ASP A 174 -17.53 -5.82 18.28
CA ASP A 174 -18.12 -5.13 19.43
C ASP A 174 -19.65 -5.23 19.42
N ALA A 175 -20.28 -5.15 18.24
CA ALA A 175 -21.72 -5.33 18.08
C ALA A 175 -22.17 -6.75 18.43
N ILE A 176 -21.42 -7.77 17.98
CA ILE A 176 -21.69 -9.18 18.30
C ILE A 176 -21.54 -9.43 19.80
N LEU A 177 -20.49 -8.88 20.43
CA LEU A 177 -20.28 -9.03 21.86
C LEU A 177 -21.43 -8.41 22.67
N LYS A 178 -21.87 -7.19 22.33
CA LYS A 178 -23.02 -6.55 22.98
C LYS A 178 -24.31 -7.37 22.82
N LEU A 179 -24.59 -7.84 21.61
CA LEU A 179 -25.77 -8.69 21.34
C LEU A 179 -25.71 -10.00 22.13
N LEU A 180 -24.54 -10.62 22.24
CA LEU A 180 -24.37 -11.83 23.03
C LEU A 180 -24.48 -11.55 24.52
N ASP A 181 -23.93 -10.44 25.03
CA ASP A 181 -24.07 -10.06 26.44
C ASP A 181 -25.56 -9.85 26.80
N ASP A 182 -26.34 -9.16 25.96
CA ASP A 182 -27.78 -8.95 26.15
C ASP A 182 -28.59 -10.26 26.10
N MET A 183 -28.25 -11.16 25.17
CA MET A 183 -29.00 -12.39 24.96
C MET A 183 -28.59 -13.55 25.87
N THR A 184 -27.38 -13.50 26.42
CA THR A 184 -26.82 -14.56 27.28
C THR A 184 -26.66 -14.11 28.74
N ALA A 185 -27.19 -12.94 29.11
CA ALA A 185 -27.16 -12.39 30.48
C ALA A 185 -27.65 -13.37 31.57
N GLY A 186 -28.50 -14.35 31.22
CA GLY A 186 -28.99 -15.40 32.11
C GLY A 186 -28.19 -16.71 32.09
N GLY A 187 -27.03 -16.77 31.44
CA GLY A 187 -26.23 -18.01 31.27
C GLY A 187 -26.73 -18.96 30.17
N ASN A 188 -27.77 -18.55 29.44
CA ASN A 188 -28.38 -19.33 28.36
C ASN A 188 -27.55 -19.28 27.08
N SER A 189 -27.61 -20.37 26.29
CA SER A 189 -27.01 -20.43 24.95
C SER A 189 -28.00 -19.94 23.88
N VAL A 190 -27.52 -19.20 22.90
CA VAL A 190 -28.31 -18.67 21.79
C VAL A 190 -28.02 -19.46 20.52
N ARG A 191 -29.02 -19.67 19.66
CA ARG A 191 -28.79 -20.32 18.36
C ARG A 191 -28.01 -19.40 17.44
N TRP A 192 -27.04 -19.96 16.73
CA TRP A 192 -26.21 -19.28 15.74
C TRP A 192 -27.02 -18.48 14.71
N GLY A 193 -28.10 -19.07 14.20
CA GLY A 193 -28.98 -18.43 13.22
C GLY A 193 -29.72 -17.21 13.77
N ASP A 194 -30.02 -17.18 15.06
CA ASP A 194 -30.73 -16.07 15.70
C ASP A 194 -29.79 -14.89 15.94
N VAL A 195 -28.51 -15.15 16.24
CA VAL A 195 -27.47 -14.12 16.34
C VAL A 195 -27.25 -13.46 14.98
N SER A 196 -27.13 -14.25 13.91
CA SER A 196 -26.94 -13.72 12.55
C SER A 196 -28.13 -12.88 12.08
N LYS A 197 -29.37 -13.32 12.36
CA LYS A 197 -30.58 -12.54 12.04
C LYS A 197 -30.66 -11.23 12.81
N ARG A 198 -30.45 -11.25 14.13
CA ARG A 198 -30.50 -10.02 14.95
C ARG A 198 -29.37 -9.04 14.60
N LEU A 199 -28.21 -9.54 14.22
CA LEU A 199 -27.12 -8.71 13.72
C LEU A 199 -27.51 -8.03 12.39
N ALA A 200 -28.19 -8.74 11.50
CA ALA A 200 -28.71 -8.18 10.25
C ALA A 200 -29.83 -7.16 10.48
N ASP A 201 -30.72 -7.39 11.45
CA ASP A 201 -31.81 -6.47 11.78
C ASP A 201 -31.31 -5.18 12.48
N GLY A 202 -30.21 -5.27 13.23
CA GLY A 202 -29.60 -4.15 13.95
C GLY A 202 -28.54 -3.38 13.16
N ALA A 203 -28.01 -3.94 12.07
CA ALA A 203 -26.98 -3.31 11.25
C ALA A 203 -27.60 -2.46 10.14
N SER A 204 -27.13 -1.22 10.01
CA SER A 204 -27.53 -0.30 8.92
C SER A 204 -26.99 -0.74 7.54
N MET A 205 -26.12 -1.75 7.50
CA MET A 205 -25.56 -2.33 6.26
C MET A 205 -25.66 -3.85 6.28
N PRO A 206 -25.86 -4.50 5.12
CA PRO A 206 -25.86 -5.95 5.01
C PRO A 206 -24.48 -6.51 5.37
N VAL A 207 -24.44 -7.39 6.37
CA VAL A 207 -23.23 -8.12 6.78
C VAL A 207 -23.12 -9.39 5.94
N GLU A 208 -21.98 -9.61 5.30
CA GLU A 208 -21.74 -10.85 4.55
C GLU A 208 -21.58 -12.04 5.51
N ALA A 209 -22.15 -13.20 5.13
CA ALA A 209 -22.07 -14.41 5.94
C ALA A 209 -20.62 -14.88 6.18
N ALA A 210 -19.72 -14.62 5.22
CA ALA A 210 -18.30 -14.94 5.35
C ALA A 210 -17.63 -14.11 6.45
N GLU A 211 -17.88 -12.80 6.48
CA GLU A 211 -17.33 -11.87 7.48
C GLU A 211 -17.82 -12.21 8.89
N PHE A 212 -19.11 -12.53 9.04
CA PHE A 212 -19.68 -12.98 10.31
C PHE A 212 -19.02 -14.27 10.82
N ASN A 213 -18.81 -15.26 9.94
CA ASN A 213 -18.19 -16.53 10.32
C ASN A 213 -16.73 -16.35 10.77
N GLU A 214 -15.98 -15.46 10.12
CA GLU A 214 -14.60 -15.16 10.51
C GLU A 214 -14.52 -14.51 11.90
N VAL A 215 -15.36 -13.50 12.17
CA VAL A 215 -15.36 -12.80 13.46
C VAL A 215 -15.78 -13.73 14.59
N MET A 216 -16.76 -14.60 14.37
CA MET A 216 -17.16 -15.58 15.38
C MET A 216 -16.07 -16.62 15.69
N ARG A 217 -15.33 -17.08 14.67
CA ARG A 217 -14.16 -17.96 14.90
C ARG A 217 -13.04 -17.25 15.66
N ALA A 218 -12.82 -15.97 15.37
CA ALA A 218 -11.84 -15.17 16.10
C ALA A 218 -12.23 -15.04 17.59
N LEU A 219 -13.51 -14.74 17.88
CA LEU A 219 -14.04 -14.68 19.24
C LEU A 219 -13.95 -16.02 19.99
N GLU A 220 -14.13 -17.15 19.30
CA GLU A 220 -13.95 -18.49 19.89
C GLU A 220 -12.47 -18.75 20.22
N THR A 221 -11.56 -18.38 19.32
CA THR A 221 -10.11 -18.52 19.52
C THR A 221 -9.62 -17.67 20.71
N GLU A 222 -10.22 -16.50 20.91
CA GLU A 222 -9.96 -15.61 22.05
C GLU A 222 -10.65 -16.06 23.36
N ASN A 223 -11.33 -17.23 23.36
CA ASN A 223 -12.11 -17.75 24.49
C ASN A 223 -13.21 -16.80 25.00
N LEU A 224 -13.69 -15.89 24.16
CA LEU A 224 -14.76 -14.95 24.49
C LEU A 224 -16.14 -15.59 24.30
N ILE A 225 -16.25 -16.54 23.39
CA ILE A 225 -17.49 -17.29 23.14
C ILE A 225 -17.18 -18.78 23.06
N LEU A 226 -18.18 -19.60 23.39
CA LEU A 226 -18.11 -21.05 23.26
C LEU A 226 -19.17 -21.48 22.26
N ILE A 227 -18.74 -22.11 21.17
CA ILE A 227 -19.63 -22.63 20.14
C ILE A 227 -19.81 -24.13 20.40
N SER A 228 -21.07 -24.56 20.45
CA SER A 228 -21.43 -25.96 20.67
C SER A 228 -22.38 -26.45 19.57
N GLY A 229 -22.15 -27.68 19.08
CA GLY A 229 -22.93 -28.29 18.01
C GLY A 229 -22.37 -28.07 16.59
N GLU A 230 -22.93 -28.80 15.62
CA GLU A 230 -22.49 -28.78 14.22
C GLU A 230 -23.58 -28.27 13.26
N GLY A 231 -23.15 -27.65 12.16
CA GLY A 231 -24.02 -27.17 11.09
C GLY A 231 -25.09 -26.17 11.54
N ALA A 232 -26.35 -26.45 11.18
CA ALA A 232 -27.50 -25.58 11.46
C ALA A 232 -27.94 -25.56 12.94
N ARG A 233 -27.37 -26.43 13.80
CA ARG A 233 -27.69 -26.53 15.24
C ARG A 233 -26.63 -25.93 16.14
N ARG A 234 -25.76 -25.08 15.60
CA ARG A 234 -24.75 -24.36 16.38
C ARG A 234 -25.42 -23.46 17.41
N ASN A 235 -24.98 -23.58 18.65
CA ASN A 235 -25.31 -22.69 19.75
C ASN A 235 -24.07 -21.94 20.18
N VAL A 236 -24.26 -20.68 20.55
CA VAL A 236 -23.21 -19.77 21.00
C VAL A 236 -23.53 -19.36 22.43
N ARG A 237 -22.54 -19.43 23.30
CA ARG A 237 -22.62 -18.88 24.65
C ARG A 237 -21.48 -17.90 24.88
N ARG A 238 -21.75 -16.78 25.54
CA ARG A 238 -20.70 -15.88 26.02
C ARG A 238 -19.94 -16.55 27.16
N VAL A 239 -18.62 -16.46 27.12
CA VAL A 239 -17.75 -16.79 28.25
C VAL A 239 -17.43 -15.46 28.93
N THR A 240 -18.22 -15.08 29.92
CA THR A 240 -17.79 -14.09 30.91
C THR A 240 -16.78 -14.79 31.80
N ALA A 241 -15.54 -14.29 31.81
CA ALA A 241 -14.56 -14.75 32.79
C ALA A 241 -15.17 -14.53 34.18
N VAL A 242 -15.50 -15.63 34.85
CA VAL A 242 -15.78 -15.62 36.28
C VAL A 242 -14.46 -15.18 36.92
N ALA A 243 -14.47 -13.99 37.50
CA ALA A 243 -13.44 -13.57 38.45
C ALA A 243 -13.48 -14.46 39.69
#